data_AF-A0A975JHA3-F1
#
_entry.id   AF-A0A975JHA3-F1
#
_cell.length_a   1.000
_cell.length_b   1.000
_cell.length_c   1.000
_cell.angle_alpha   90.00
_cell.angle_beta   90.00
_cell.angle_gamma   90.00
#
_symmetry.space_group_name_H-M   'P 1'
#
loop_
_entity.id
_entity.type
_entity.pdbx_description
1 polymer ?
#
loop_
_entity_poly.entity_id
_entity_poly.type
_entity_poly.pdbx_seq_one_letter_code
_entity_poly.pdbx_strand_id
1 'polypeptide(L)'
;MIYILLNFLLIAAATLAGLAIGIVWLRASRMLLPGWQTLALAALAEFWLAAILAGALILAPPEAGAWTMALGSAFVIWVGFVLPVIWVTFTVYRLERGSALSASAHWLAVMLTQAAVMQGWGLTAPGT
;
A
#
# COMPACT_ATOMS: atom_id res chain seq x y z
N MET A 1 12.80 -13.66 3.48
CA MET A 1 12.71 -12.74 2.31
C MET A 1 12.55 -13.46 0.97
N ILE A 2 12.70 -14.79 0.90
CA ILE A 2 12.49 -15.57 -0.33
C ILE A 2 11.09 -15.41 -0.95
N TYR A 3 10.07 -15.16 -0.13
CA TYR A 3 8.70 -14.93 -0.60
C TYR A 3 8.59 -13.73 -1.57
N ILE A 4 9.47 -12.72 -1.45
CA ILE A 4 9.46 -11.56 -2.35
C ILE A 4 9.83 -12.01 -3.76
N LEU A 5 10.81 -12.91 -3.88
CA LEU A 5 11.22 -13.48 -5.16
C LEU A 5 10.14 -14.41 -5.72
N LEU A 6 9.55 -15.25 -4.87
CA LEU A 6 8.48 -16.18 -5.26
C LEU A 6 7.24 -15.44 -5.78
N ASN A 7 6.91 -14.30 -5.18
CA ASN A 7 5.73 -13.52 -5.52
C ASN A 7 6.07 -12.24 -6.31
N PHE A 8 7.25 -12.16 -6.93
CA PHE A 8 7.76 -10.92 -7.52
C PHE A 8 6.78 -10.31 -8.52
N LEU A 9 6.24 -11.12 -9.44
CA LEU A 9 5.27 -10.65 -10.44
C LEU A 9 3.98 -10.16 -9.79
N LEU A 10 3.53 -10.80 -8.73
CA LEU A 10 2.31 -10.42 -8.02
C LEU A 10 2.51 -9.11 -7.23
N ILE A 11 3.65 -8.96 -6.57
CA ILE A 11 4.04 -7.71 -5.88
C ILE A 11 4.19 -6.58 -6.91
N ALA A 12 4.80 -6.84 -8.06
CA ALA A 12 4.91 -5.87 -9.14
C ALA A 12 3.52 -5.46 -9.70
N ALA A 13 2.60 -6.40 -9.87
CA ALA A 13 1.23 -6.09 -10.28
C ALA A 13 0.50 -5.22 -9.24
N ALA A 14 0.63 -5.55 -7.96
CA ALA A 14 0.10 -4.74 -6.86
C ALA A 14 0.73 -3.34 -6.81
N THR A 15 2.03 -3.23 -7.09
CA THR A 15 2.76 -1.95 -7.20
C THR A 15 2.18 -1.09 -8.32
N LEU A 16 1.98 -1.67 -9.50
CA LEU A 16 1.40 -0.96 -10.65
C LEU A 16 -0.03 -0.48 -10.36
N ALA A 17 -0.82 -1.29 -9.65
CA ALA A 17 -2.15 -0.90 -9.20
C ALA A 17 -2.11 0.29 -8.21
N GLY A 18 -1.17 0.27 -7.25
CA GLY A 18 -0.93 1.40 -6.33
C GLY A 18 -0.54 2.68 -7.07
N LEU A 19 0.41 2.59 -8.01
CA LEU A 19 0.82 3.71 -8.85
C LEU A 19 -0.33 4.29 -9.67
N ALA A 20 -1.19 3.43 -10.24
CA ALA A 20 -2.37 3.88 -10.97
C ALA A 20 -3.31 4.70 -10.06
N ILE A 21 -3.52 4.24 -8.82
CA ILE A 21 -4.28 4.98 -7.80
C ILE A 21 -3.61 6.32 -7.48
N GLY A 22 -2.28 6.34 -7.33
CA GLY A 22 -1.53 7.57 -7.11
C GLY A 22 -1.70 8.59 -8.23
N ILE A 23 -1.64 8.14 -9.49
CA ILE A 23 -1.88 9.01 -10.66
C ILE A 23 -3.31 9.56 -10.65
N VAL A 24 -4.31 8.72 -10.35
CA VAL A 24 -5.72 9.14 -10.25
C VAL A 24 -5.90 10.15 -9.12
N TRP A 25 -5.29 9.93 -7.95
CA TRP A 25 -5.37 10.83 -6.81
C TRP A 25 -4.72 12.19 -7.08
N LEU A 26 -3.53 12.21 -7.71
CA LEU A 26 -2.86 13.45 -8.10
C LEU A 26 -3.70 14.27 -9.08
N ARG A 27 -4.28 13.61 -10.09
CA ARG A 27 -5.19 14.26 -11.05
C ARG A 27 -6.46 14.79 -10.37
N ALA A 28 -7.08 14.00 -9.50
CA ALA A 28 -8.27 14.41 -8.75
C ALA A 28 -7.99 15.62 -7.83
N SER A 29 -6.78 15.67 -7.26
CA SER A 29 -6.30 16.77 -6.41
C SER A 29 -5.78 17.97 -7.20
N ARG A 30 -5.87 17.95 -8.54
CA ARG A 30 -5.35 18.98 -9.47
C ARG A 30 -3.85 19.30 -9.25
N MET A 31 -3.09 18.32 -8.78
CA MET A 31 -1.65 18.45 -8.61
C MET A 31 -0.93 18.12 -9.93
N LEU A 32 0.22 18.76 -10.15
CA LEU A 32 1.07 18.45 -11.30
C LEU A 32 1.63 17.04 -11.16
N LEU A 33 1.72 16.33 -12.28
CA LEU A 33 2.34 15.01 -12.29
C LEU A 33 3.83 15.14 -11.99
N PRO A 34 4.37 14.28 -11.12
CA PRO A 34 5.78 14.30 -10.78
C PRO A 34 6.66 13.94 -11.98
N GLY A 35 7.90 14.44 -11.96
CA GLY A 35 8.92 14.02 -12.91
C GLY A 35 9.31 12.54 -12.73
N TRP A 36 10.02 11.98 -13.72
CA TRP A 36 10.41 10.57 -13.76
C TRP A 36 11.14 10.08 -12.49
N GLN A 37 12.01 10.91 -11.90
CA GLN A 37 12.75 10.56 -10.68
C GLN A 37 11.83 10.31 -9.49
N THR A 38 10.86 11.20 -9.26
CA THR A 38 9.88 11.06 -8.19
C THR A 38 8.92 9.90 -8.47
N LEU A 39 8.56 9.64 -9.73
CA LEU A 39 7.75 8.48 -10.10
C LEU A 39 8.50 7.15 -9.84
N ALA A 40 9.80 7.10 -10.13
CA ALA A 40 10.62 5.93 -9.82
C ALA A 40 10.74 5.70 -8.30
N LEU A 41 10.89 6.78 -7.52
CA LEU A 41 10.86 6.70 -6.05
C LEU A 41 9.51 6.23 -5.52
N ALA A 42 8.41 6.74 -6.10
CA ALA A 42 7.07 6.28 -5.75
C ALA A 42 6.89 4.80 -6.08
N ALA A 43 7.35 4.35 -7.25
CA ALA A 43 7.30 2.94 -7.64
C ALA A 43 8.09 2.05 -6.69
N LEU A 44 9.27 2.48 -6.25
CA LEU A 44 10.08 1.75 -5.27
C LEU A 44 9.39 1.70 -3.90
N ALA A 45 8.81 2.81 -3.45
CA ALA A 45 8.06 2.87 -2.20
C ALA A 45 6.82 1.97 -2.23
N GLU A 46 6.06 2.01 -3.32
CA GLU A 46 4.89 1.15 -3.58
C GLU A 46 5.28 -0.33 -3.61
N PHE A 47 6.41 -0.66 -4.25
CA PHE A 47 6.91 -2.03 -4.31
C PHE A 47 7.29 -2.57 -2.92
N TRP A 48 7.96 -1.76 -2.10
CA TRP A 48 8.26 -2.13 -0.71
C TRP A 48 7.02 -2.23 0.16
N LEU A 49 6.05 -1.34 0.00
CA LEU A 49 4.78 -1.42 0.72
C LEU A 49 4.04 -2.71 0.36
N ALA A 50 3.93 -3.03 -0.93
CA ALA A 50 3.33 -4.26 -1.42
C ALA A 50 4.08 -5.51 -0.92
N ALA A 51 5.42 -5.49 -0.88
CA ALA A 51 6.22 -6.60 -0.36
C ALA A 51 6.00 -6.83 1.14
N ILE A 52 5.93 -5.76 1.95
CA ILE A 52 5.64 -5.85 3.38
C ILE A 52 4.22 -6.40 3.60
N LEU A 53 3.24 -5.91 2.83
CA LEU A 53 1.87 -6.42 2.88
C LEU A 53 1.80 -7.89 2.49
N ALA A 54 2.54 -8.32 1.46
CA ALA A 54 2.64 -9.73 1.07
C ALA A 54 3.13 -10.60 2.23
N GLY A 55 4.16 -10.15 2.94
CA GLY A 55 4.65 -10.83 4.13
C GLY A 55 3.59 -10.90 5.23
N ALA A 56 2.88 -9.81 5.50
CA ALA A 56 1.79 -9.76 6.48
C ALA A 56 0.63 -10.71 6.11
N LEU A 57 0.27 -10.78 4.84
CA LEU A 57 -0.77 -11.65 4.29
C LEU A 57 -0.41 -13.13 4.41
N ILE A 58 0.84 -13.49 4.12
CA ILE A 58 1.34 -14.87 4.23
C ILE A 58 1.36 -15.33 5.69
N LEU A 59 1.69 -14.44 6.61
CA LEU A 59 1.81 -14.74 8.04
C LEU A 59 0.50 -14.56 8.82
N ALA A 60 -0.55 -14.05 8.18
CA ALA A 60 -1.82 -13.79 8.85
C ALA A 60 -2.42 -15.10 9.37
N PRO A 61 -2.74 -15.19 10.68
CA PRO A 61 -3.37 -16.39 11.23
C PRO A 61 -4.78 -16.57 10.66
N PRO A 62 -5.24 -17.81 10.44
CA PRO A 62 -6.54 -18.09 9.83
C PRO A 62 -7.70 -17.93 10.84
N GLU A 63 -7.84 -16.74 11.43
CA GLU A 63 -8.88 -16.43 12.43
C GLU A 63 -10.21 -16.02 11.79
N ALA A 64 -10.20 -15.62 10.51
CA ALA A 64 -11.37 -15.25 9.73
C ALA A 64 -11.20 -15.64 8.26
N GLY A 65 -12.21 -15.34 7.42
CA GLY A 65 -12.12 -15.57 5.98
C GLY A 65 -10.92 -14.86 5.36
N ALA A 66 -10.28 -15.49 4.36
CA ALA A 66 -9.03 -15.01 3.78
C ALA A 66 -9.09 -13.56 3.27
N TRP A 67 -10.20 -13.16 2.65
CA TRP A 67 -10.44 -11.77 2.22
C TRP A 67 -10.57 -10.80 3.39
N THR A 68 -11.26 -11.20 4.45
CA THR A 68 -11.40 -10.40 5.67
C THR A 68 -10.04 -10.21 6.35
N MET A 69 -9.25 -11.28 6.45
CA MET A 69 -7.88 -11.20 6.98
C MET A 69 -7.02 -10.30 6.11
N ALA A 70 -7.07 -10.45 4.79
CA ALA A 70 -6.25 -9.67 3.87
C ALA A 70 -6.51 -8.16 3.93
N LEU A 71 -7.79 -7.77 3.79
CA LEU A 71 -8.18 -6.36 3.84
C LEU A 71 -8.09 -5.80 5.26
N GLY A 72 -8.42 -6.62 6.27
CA GLY A 72 -8.31 -6.27 7.69
C GLY A 72 -6.87 -5.98 8.10
N SER A 73 -5.91 -6.82 7.71
CA SER A 73 -4.48 -6.58 7.96
C SER A 73 -4.01 -5.27 7.33
N ALA A 74 -4.36 -5.02 6.06
CA ALA A 74 -4.03 -3.76 5.39
C ALA A 74 -4.62 -2.54 6.12
N PHE A 75 -5.89 -2.63 6.53
CA PHE A 75 -6.58 -1.57 7.26
C PHE A 75 -5.97 -1.31 8.65
N VAL A 76 -5.67 -2.37 9.41
CA VAL A 76 -5.07 -2.26 10.75
C VAL A 76 -3.66 -1.66 10.67
N ILE A 77 -2.84 -2.08 9.70
CA ILE A 77 -1.52 -1.48 9.46
C ILE A 77 -1.70 0.00 9.08
N TRP A 78 -2.67 0.34 8.25
CA TRP A 78 -2.94 1.73 7.89
C TRP A 78 -3.31 2.58 9.13
N VAL A 79 -4.29 2.16 9.94
CA VAL A 79 -4.70 2.90 11.15
C VAL A 79 -3.57 2.98 12.17
N GLY A 80 -2.86 1.87 12.39
CA GLY A 80 -1.83 1.76 13.43
C GLY A 80 -0.50 2.41 13.06
N PHE A 81 -0.23 2.63 11.78
CA PHE A 81 1.07 3.11 11.31
C PHE A 81 0.98 4.28 10.33
N VAL A 82 0.40 4.07 9.14
CA VAL A 82 0.48 5.05 8.04
C VAL A 82 -0.27 6.34 8.37
N LEU A 83 -1.51 6.23 8.88
CA LEU A 83 -2.32 7.37 9.26
C LEU A 83 -1.65 8.22 10.36
N PRO A 84 -1.18 7.67 11.50
CA PRO A 84 -0.47 8.42 12.53
C PRO A 84 0.79 9.11 12.02
N VAL A 85 1.61 8.41 11.22
CA VAL A 85 2.86 8.97 10.68
C VAL A 85 2.57 10.18 9.81
N ILE A 86 1.63 10.07 8.85
CA ILE A 86 1.25 11.19 7.99
C ILE A 86 0.66 12.34 8.82
N TRP A 87 -0.23 12.02 9.76
CA TRP A 87 -0.92 13.03 10.56
C TRP A 87 0.04 13.85 11.41
N VAL A 88 0.97 13.19 12.12
CA VAL A 88 1.99 13.84 12.94
C VAL A 88 2.92 14.66 12.06
N THR A 89 3.42 14.09 10.96
CA THR A 89 4.31 14.82 10.02
C THR A 89 3.65 16.08 9.49
N PHE A 90 2.41 15.98 8.98
CA PHE A 90 1.71 17.13 8.42
C PHE A 90 1.41 18.19 9.48
N THR A 91 1.10 17.78 10.72
CA THR A 91 0.89 18.70 11.84
C THR A 91 2.16 19.46 12.19
N VAL A 92 3.31 18.78 12.26
CA VAL A 92 4.62 19.41 12.54
C VAL A 92 4.98 20.43 11.46
N TYR A 93 4.76 20.09 10.19
CA TYR A 93 4.98 21.01 9.07
C TYR A 93 3.85 22.03 8.83
N ARG A 94 2.84 22.08 9.71
CA ARG A 94 1.69 23.00 9.64
C ARG A 94 0.93 22.94 8.30
N LEU A 95 0.87 21.76 7.69
CA LEU A 95 0.08 21.52 6.49
C LEU A 95 -1.41 21.45 6.83
N GLU A 96 -2.25 21.73 5.83
CA GLU A 96 -3.71 21.68 6.00
C GLU A 96 -4.18 20.29 6.42
N ARG A 97 -5.10 20.23 7.39
CA ARG A 97 -5.71 18.96 7.87
C ARG A 97 -6.39 18.18 6.74
N GLY A 98 -7.00 18.89 5.78
CA GLY A 98 -7.59 18.28 4.59
C GLY A 98 -6.56 17.54 3.74
N SER A 99 -5.35 18.10 3.60
CA SER A 99 -4.24 17.45 2.90
C SER A 99 -3.73 16.21 3.63
N ALA A 100 -3.66 16.25 4.97
CA ALA A 100 -3.31 15.08 5.77
C ALA A 100 -4.33 13.95 5.59
N LEU A 101 -5.62 14.27 5.70
CA LEU A 101 -6.69 13.30 5.51
C LEU A 101 -6.71 12.73 4.08
N SER A 102 -6.55 13.58 3.07
CA SER A 102 -6.49 13.16 1.66
C SER A 102 -5.30 12.24 1.38
N ALA A 103 -4.11 12.60 1.87
CA ALA A 103 -2.91 11.77 1.73
C ALA A 103 -3.07 10.43 2.46
N SER A 104 -3.59 10.43 3.69
CA SER A 104 -3.85 9.19 4.42
C SER A 104 -4.90 8.32 3.75
N ALA A 105 -5.99 8.90 3.22
CA ALA A 105 -7.02 8.16 2.50
C ALA A 105 -6.51 7.57 1.18
N HIS A 106 -5.65 8.29 0.46
CA HIS A 106 -4.96 7.78 -0.72
C HIS A 106 -4.15 6.52 -0.39
N TRP A 107 -3.33 6.55 0.68
CA TRP A 107 -2.56 5.37 1.08
C TRP A 107 -3.43 4.21 1.55
N LEU A 108 -4.58 4.47 2.19
CA LEU A 108 -5.54 3.41 2.50
C LEU A 108 -6.04 2.73 1.22
N ALA A 109 -6.43 3.51 0.21
CA ALA A 109 -6.90 2.96 -1.06
C ALA A 109 -5.82 2.13 -1.76
N VAL A 110 -4.57 2.60 -1.75
CA VAL A 110 -3.39 1.86 -2.25
C VAL A 110 -3.25 0.53 -1.52
N MET A 111 -3.17 0.54 -0.18
CA MET A 111 -2.93 -0.66 0.63
C MET A 111 -4.05 -1.70 0.47
N LEU A 112 -5.32 -1.27 0.47
CA LEU A 112 -6.45 -2.17 0.25
C LEU A 112 -6.42 -2.78 -1.14
N THR A 113 -6.06 -2.00 -2.17
CA THR A 113 -5.96 -2.49 -3.54
C THR A 113 -4.81 -3.47 -3.69
N GLN A 114 -3.64 -3.18 -3.12
CA GLN A 114 -2.50 -4.09 -3.11
C GLN A 114 -2.84 -5.41 -2.44
N ALA A 115 -3.45 -5.36 -1.26
CA ALA A 115 -3.91 -6.56 -0.55
C ALA A 115 -4.94 -7.33 -1.38
N ALA A 116 -5.89 -6.65 -2.02
CA ALA A 116 -6.89 -7.29 -2.86
C ALA A 116 -6.30 -7.97 -4.11
N VAL A 117 -5.35 -7.31 -4.80
CA VAL A 117 -4.65 -7.88 -5.96
C VAL A 117 -3.89 -9.14 -5.55
N MET A 118 -3.13 -9.06 -4.46
CA MET A 118 -2.35 -10.20 -3.97
C MET A 118 -3.24 -11.35 -3.48
N GLN A 119 -4.30 -11.05 -2.74
CA GLN A 119 -5.25 -12.06 -2.26
C GLN A 119 -6.04 -12.69 -3.41
N GLY A 120 -6.40 -11.92 -4.44
CA GLY A 120 -7.18 -12.39 -5.57
C GLY A 120 -6.42 -13.35 -6.48
N TRP A 121 -5.11 -13.18 -6.62
CA TRP A 121 -4.26 -14.08 -7.43
C TRP A 121 -3.59 -15.18 -6.61
N GLY A 122 -3.55 -15.04 -5.28
CA GLY A 122 -3.00 -16.03 -4.37
C GLY A 122 -1.49 -15.85 -4.14
N LEU A 123 -1.13 -15.58 -2.89
CA LEU A 123 0.27 -15.52 -2.47
C LEU A 123 0.82 -16.93 -2.22
N THR A 124 2.05 -17.16 -2.66
CA THR A 124 2.80 -18.39 -2.39
C THR A 124 3.67 -18.18 -1.14
N ALA A 125 3.39 -18.96 -0.10
CA ALA A 125 4.23 -19.00 1.09
C ALA A 125 5.56 -19.73 0.79
N PRO A 126 6.68 -19.34 1.41
CA PRO A 126 7.91 -20.14 1.38
C PRO A 126 7.64 -21.56 1.89
N GLY A 127 8.23 -22.56 1.23
CA GLY A 127 8.29 -23.90 1.81
C GLY A 127 9.06 -23.90 3.13
N THR A 128 8.70 -24.83 4.03
CA THR A 128 9.43 -25.10 5.28
C THR A 128 10.78 -25.72 4.99
#